data_AF-A0A498J763-F1
#
_entry.id   AF-A0A498J763-F1
#
_cell.length_a   1.000
_cell.length_b   1.000
_cell.length_c   1.000
_cell.angle_alpha   90.00
_cell.angle_beta   90.00
_cell.angle_gamma   90.00
#
_symmetry.space_group_name_H-M   'P 1'
#
loop_
_entity.id
_entity.type
_entity.pdbx_description
1 polymer ?
#
loop_
_entity_poly.entity_id
_entity_poly.type
_entity_poly.pdbx_seq_one_letter_code
_entity_poly.pdbx_strand_id
1 'polypeptide(L)'
;MVKVLKEELELGSKATDAGDLWRRYCSNLGMNSIQDRRAVEETLKNLVKLDIRRSPTSVVAAVLYMIVKLASNGKTVEDVQQETGAAVGTIKSTYKEIYLYSSTIIPNWYCKYLEDLKKLNSH
;
A
#
# COMPACT_ATOMS: atom_id res chain seq x y z
N MET A 1 -0.73 1.83 -17.74
CA MET A 1 -0.78 1.70 -16.27
C MET A 1 0.14 2.71 -15.56
N VAL A 2 1.45 2.73 -15.81
CA VAL A 2 2.45 3.63 -15.18
C VAL A 2 2.02 5.10 -15.15
N LYS A 3 1.58 5.65 -16.29
CA LYS A 3 1.13 7.04 -16.40
C LYS A 3 -0.07 7.34 -15.50
N VAL A 4 -1.09 6.47 -15.54
CA VAL A 4 -2.30 6.60 -14.72
C VAL A 4 -1.98 6.50 -13.23
N LEU A 5 -1.14 5.54 -12.81
CA LEU A 5 -0.72 5.45 -11.41
C LEU A 5 0.05 6.69 -10.94
N LYS A 6 0.92 7.27 -11.78
CA LYS A 6 1.61 8.53 -11.45
C LYS A 6 0.64 9.70 -11.37
N GLU A 7 -0.28 9.82 -12.32
CA GLU A 7 -1.31 10.86 -12.32
C GLU A 7 -2.20 10.75 -11.08
N GLU A 8 -2.60 9.54 -10.68
CA GLU A 8 -3.35 9.27 -9.44
C GLU A 8 -2.54 9.63 -8.17
N LEU A 9 -1.21 9.61 -8.24
CA LEU A 9 -0.31 10.01 -7.13
C LEU A 9 0.05 11.51 -7.14
N GLU A 10 0.10 12.15 -8.31
CA GLU A 10 0.58 13.54 -8.51
C GLU A 10 -0.54 14.58 -8.66
N LEU A 11 -1.72 14.21 -9.16
CA LEU A 11 -2.86 15.11 -9.30
C LEU A 11 -3.62 15.24 -7.98
N GLY A 12 -3.39 16.35 -7.26
CA GLY A 12 -4.16 16.66 -6.05
C GLY A 12 -3.87 18.01 -5.38
N SER A 13 -3.58 19.07 -6.13
CA SER A 13 -3.37 20.43 -5.60
C SER A 13 -4.50 21.41 -5.95
N LYS A 14 -5.75 20.96 -5.81
CA LYS A 14 -6.91 21.81 -5.47
C LYS A 14 -7.74 21.01 -4.46
N ALA A 15 -8.10 21.63 -3.35
CA ALA A 15 -8.77 20.98 -2.22
C ALA A 15 -9.96 20.11 -2.68
N THR A 16 -9.98 18.83 -2.28
CA THR A 16 -10.95 17.76 -2.64
C THR A 16 -10.76 17.23 -4.09
N ASP A 17 -10.48 15.97 -4.44
CA ASP A 17 -10.51 14.68 -3.75
C ASP A 17 -10.00 13.57 -4.71
N ALA A 18 -8.70 13.45 -4.95
CA ALA A 18 -8.15 12.34 -5.79
C ALA A 18 -6.74 11.91 -5.35
N GLY A 19 -5.79 12.84 -5.20
CA GLY A 19 -4.43 12.53 -4.69
C GLY A 19 -4.38 12.06 -3.22
N ASP A 20 -5.50 12.14 -2.50
CA ASP A 20 -5.67 11.62 -1.13
C ASP A 20 -6.29 10.22 -1.09
N LEU A 21 -6.57 9.59 -2.23
CA LEU A 21 -7.34 8.34 -2.27
C LEU A 21 -6.70 7.24 -1.42
N TRP A 22 -5.42 6.94 -1.66
CA TRP A 22 -4.69 5.96 -0.85
C TRP A 22 -4.45 6.44 0.59
N ARG A 23 -4.33 7.74 0.83
CA ARG A 23 -4.17 8.31 2.19
C ARG A 23 -5.43 8.15 3.03
N ARG A 24 -6.60 8.29 2.41
CA ARG A 24 -7.90 8.02 3.01
C ARG A 24 -8.04 6.54 3.32
N TYR A 25 -7.70 5.67 2.37
CA TYR A 25 -7.69 4.23 2.62
C TYR A 25 -6.76 3.86 3.77
N CYS A 26 -5.54 4.39 3.83
CA CYS A 26 -4.63 4.20 4.97
C CYS A 26 -5.29 4.62 6.29
N SER A 27 -5.94 5.79 6.32
CA SER A 27 -6.61 6.30 7.52
C SER A 27 -7.77 5.40 7.95
N ASN A 28 -8.63 4.99 7.02
CA ASN A 28 -9.77 4.10 7.30
C ASN A 28 -9.33 2.69 7.71
N LEU A 29 -8.19 2.21 7.17
CA LEU A 29 -7.54 0.97 7.58
C LEU A 29 -6.80 1.10 8.93
N GLY A 30 -6.89 2.24 9.62
CA GLY A 30 -6.27 2.44 10.92
C GLY A 30 -4.74 2.53 10.86
N MET A 31 -4.16 2.80 9.68
CA MET A 31 -2.74 3.13 9.55
C MET A 31 -2.51 4.55 10.08
N ASN A 32 -2.41 4.67 11.40
CA ASN A 32 -2.17 5.95 12.08
C ASN A 32 -0.68 6.31 12.12
N SER A 33 0.20 5.32 11.93
CA SER A 33 1.64 5.52 11.85
C SER A 33 2.02 6.27 10.58
N ILE A 34 2.78 7.36 10.72
CA ILE A 34 3.35 8.11 9.59
C ILE A 34 4.26 7.19 8.77
N GLN A 35 4.96 6.27 9.45
CA GLN A 35 5.84 5.28 8.84
C GLN A 35 5.04 4.34 7.92
N ASP A 36 3.89 3.81 8.35
CA ASP A 36 3.08 2.93 7.50
C ASP A 36 2.58 3.65 6.25
N ARG A 37 2.08 4.89 6.40
CA ARG A 37 1.59 5.70 5.27
C ARG A 37 2.71 6.02 4.27
N ARG A 38 3.89 6.37 4.79
CA ARG A 38 5.07 6.66 3.96
C ARG A 38 5.57 5.41 3.24
N ALA A 39 5.50 4.24 3.89
CA ALA A 39 5.84 2.97 3.26
C ALA A 39 4.89 2.63 2.11
N VAL A 40 3.58 2.85 2.26
CA VAL A 40 2.61 2.71 1.15
C VAL A 40 2.99 3.60 -0.02
N GLU A 41 3.24 4.89 0.23
CA GLU A 41 3.57 5.86 -0.82
C GLU A 41 4.85 5.48 -1.59
N GLU A 42 5.94 5.18 -0.87
CA GLU A 42 7.20 4.80 -1.49
C GLU A 42 7.09 3.46 -2.24
N THR A 43 6.31 2.51 -1.71
CA THR A 43 6.06 1.22 -2.39
C THR A 43 5.32 1.42 -3.71
N LEU A 44 4.29 2.29 -3.73
CA LEU A 44 3.58 2.64 -4.97
C LEU A 44 4.52 3.32 -5.98
N LYS A 45 5.35 4.26 -5.53
CA LYS A 45 6.35 4.93 -6.40
C LYS A 45 7.37 3.95 -6.97
N ASN A 46 7.77 2.93 -6.22
CA ASN A 46 8.70 1.90 -6.71
C ASN A 46 8.03 0.96 -7.72
N LEU A 47 6.76 0.60 -7.51
CA LEU A 47 5.98 -0.25 -8.41
C LEU A 47 5.75 0.37 -9.79
N VAL A 48 5.70 1.70 -9.88
CA VAL A 48 5.58 2.44 -11.14
C VAL A 48 6.75 2.15 -12.10
N LYS A 49 7.89 1.66 -11.60
CA LYS A 49 9.06 1.27 -12.41
C LYS A 49 8.96 -0.16 -12.95
N LEU A 50 7.97 -0.94 -12.52
CA LEU A 50 7.77 -2.33 -12.88
C LEU A 50 6.63 -2.47 -13.91
N ASP A 51 6.74 -3.44 -14.82
CA ASP A 51 5.67 -3.76 -15.78
C ASP A 51 4.60 -4.68 -15.15
N ILE A 52 3.85 -4.15 -14.18
CA ILE A 52 2.68 -4.82 -13.61
C ILE A 52 1.51 -4.65 -14.58
N ARG A 53 0.73 -5.70 -14.87
CA ARG A 53 -0.39 -5.60 -15.84
C ARG A 53 -1.74 -5.56 -15.15
N ARG A 54 -1.92 -4.63 -14.21
CA ARG A 54 -3.12 -4.49 -13.38
C ARG A 54 -3.70 -3.09 -13.43
N SER A 55 -4.97 -2.95 -13.01
CA SER A 55 -5.57 -1.63 -12.87
C SER A 55 -4.95 -0.88 -11.68
N PRO A 56 -4.91 0.47 -11.70
CA PRO A 56 -4.40 1.27 -10.58
C PRO A 56 -5.03 0.91 -9.24
N THR A 57 -6.37 0.77 -9.19
CA THR A 57 -7.10 0.37 -7.98
C THR A 57 -6.63 -0.98 -7.44
N SER A 58 -6.40 -1.96 -8.32
CA SER A 58 -5.92 -3.30 -7.90
C SER A 58 -4.51 -3.22 -7.31
N VAL A 59 -3.64 -2.39 -7.89
CA VAL A 59 -2.27 -2.16 -7.40
C VAL A 59 -2.31 -1.46 -6.03
N VAL A 60 -3.08 -0.39 -5.88
CA VAL A 60 -3.24 0.32 -4.60
C VAL A 60 -3.78 -0.61 -3.52
N ALA A 61 -4.82 -1.38 -3.80
CA ALA A 61 -5.38 -2.34 -2.85
C ALA A 61 -4.37 -3.43 -2.46
N ALA A 62 -3.58 -3.95 -3.40
CA ALA A 62 -2.56 -4.94 -3.11
C ALA A 62 -1.41 -4.39 -2.25
N VAL A 63 -0.99 -3.14 -2.48
CA VAL A 63 0.03 -2.47 -1.66
C VAL A 63 -0.49 -2.21 -0.24
N LEU A 64 -1.72 -1.71 -0.11
CA LEU A 64 -2.34 -1.53 1.21
C LEU A 64 -2.39 -2.85 1.98
N TYR A 65 -2.84 -3.93 1.33
CA TYR A 65 -2.86 -5.26 1.93
C TYR A 65 -1.46 -5.76 2.33
N MET A 66 -0.44 -5.48 1.50
CA MET A 66 0.95 -5.82 1.82
C MET A 66 1.43 -5.10 3.07
N ILE A 67 1.21 -3.79 3.18
CA ILE A 67 1.66 -2.99 4.33
C ILE A 67 0.85 -3.33 5.59
N VAL A 68 -0.47 -3.50 5.49
CA VAL A 68 -1.35 -4.03 6.57
C VAL A 68 -0.76 -5.31 7.18
N LYS A 69 -0.38 -6.27 6.32
CA LYS A 69 0.19 -7.54 6.76
C LYS A 69 1.54 -7.39 7.44
N LEU A 70 2.39 -6.51 6.91
CA LEU A 70 3.73 -6.28 7.48
C LEU A 70 3.65 -5.58 8.84
N ALA A 71 2.79 -4.56 8.95
CA ALA A 71 2.54 -3.83 10.18
C ALA A 71 1.83 -4.67 11.25
N SER A 72 1.26 -5.83 10.89
CA SER A 72 0.44 -6.66 11.79
C SER A 72 -0.68 -5.87 12.46
N ASN A 73 -1.29 -4.93 11.72
CA ASN A 73 -2.25 -3.95 12.27
C ASN A 73 -3.67 -4.53 12.52
N GLY A 74 -3.85 -5.84 12.39
CA GLY A 74 -5.13 -6.53 12.60
C GLY A 74 -6.14 -6.42 11.46
N LYS A 75 -5.84 -5.69 10.37
CA LYS A 75 -6.75 -5.58 9.22
C LYS A 75 -6.66 -6.78 8.29
N THR A 76 -7.79 -7.13 7.73
CA THR A 76 -8.00 -8.27 6.83
C THR A 76 -8.00 -7.84 5.37
N VAL A 77 -8.06 -8.80 4.44
CA VAL A 77 -8.21 -8.47 3.01
C VAL A 77 -9.62 -7.98 2.71
N GLU A 78 -10.60 -8.39 3.51
CA GLU A 78 -11.99 -7.95 3.45
C GLU A 78 -12.10 -6.46 3.84
N ASP A 79 -11.36 -6.00 4.86
CA ASP A 79 -11.26 -4.58 5.20
C ASP A 79 -10.71 -3.77 4.02
N VAL A 80 -9.64 -4.26 3.36
CA VAL A 80 -9.06 -3.59 2.20
C VAL A 80 -10.03 -3.58 1.01
N GLN A 81 -10.79 -4.66 0.79
CA GLN A 81 -11.85 -4.68 -0.23
C GLN A 81 -12.90 -3.62 0.08
N GLN A 82 -13.35 -3.51 1.32
CA GLN A 82 -14.37 -2.53 1.71
C GLN A 82 -13.92 -1.10 1.40
N GLU A 83 -12.66 -0.78 1.70
CA GLU A 83 -12.14 0.57 1.47
C GLU A 83 -11.86 0.88 0.00
N THR A 84 -11.32 -0.09 -0.75
CA THR A 84 -10.82 0.14 -2.11
C THR A 84 -11.82 -0.22 -3.21
N GLY A 85 -12.86 -1.00 -2.89
CA GLY A 85 -13.80 -1.57 -3.85
C GLY A 85 -13.22 -2.69 -4.74
N ALA A 86 -11.94 -3.04 -4.60
CA ALA A 86 -11.34 -4.14 -5.37
C ALA A 86 -11.75 -5.50 -4.80
N ALA A 87 -12.21 -6.42 -5.66
CA ALA A 87 -12.60 -7.76 -5.21
C ALA A 87 -11.43 -8.51 -4.53
N VAL A 88 -11.71 -9.25 -3.46
CA VAL A 88 -10.70 -10.03 -2.70
C VAL A 88 -9.84 -10.93 -3.60
N GLY A 89 -10.44 -11.59 -4.60
CA GLY A 89 -9.71 -12.41 -5.57
C GLY A 89 -8.68 -11.61 -6.37
N THR A 90 -9.06 -10.39 -6.78
CA THR A 90 -8.19 -9.44 -7.50
C THR A 90 -7.07 -8.92 -6.59
N ILE A 91 -7.38 -8.56 -5.34
CA ILE A 91 -6.38 -8.12 -4.35
C ILE A 91 -5.36 -9.23 -4.13
N LYS A 92 -5.81 -10.46 -3.87
CA LYS A 92 -4.91 -11.61 -3.63
C LYS A 92 -4.07 -11.96 -4.85
N SER A 93 -4.65 -11.93 -6.06
CA SER A 93 -3.91 -12.20 -7.31
C SER A 93 -2.84 -11.14 -7.56
N THR A 94 -3.21 -9.86 -7.42
CA THR A 94 -2.28 -8.73 -7.62
C THR A 94 -1.20 -8.72 -6.54
N TYR A 95 -1.56 -9.00 -5.28
CA TYR A 95 -0.61 -9.15 -4.18
C TYR A 95 0.45 -10.21 -4.49
N LYS A 96 0.06 -11.39 -4.97
CA LYS A 96 1.02 -12.45 -5.34
C LYS A 96 2.00 -11.99 -6.42
N GLU A 97 1.52 -11.22 -7.40
CA GLU A 97 2.34 -10.68 -8.49
C GLU A 97 3.36 -9.65 -7.97
N ILE A 98 2.92 -8.69 -7.15
CA ILE A 98 3.83 -7.68 -6.59
C ILE A 98 4.76 -8.23 -5.50
N TYR A 99 4.35 -9.31 -4.81
CA TYR A 99 5.15 -9.93 -3.75
C TYR A 99 6.46 -10.51 -4.28
N LEU A 100 6.52 -10.92 -5.55
CA LEU A 100 7.76 -11.35 -6.21
C LEU A 100 8.84 -10.27 -6.22
N TYR A 101 8.44 -9.00 -6.07
CA TYR A 101 9.32 -7.84 -6.07
C TYR A 101 9.42 -7.19 -4.69
N SER A 102 8.96 -7.84 -3.62
CA SER A 102 8.82 -7.23 -2.28
C SER A 102 10.13 -6.61 -1.77
N SER A 103 11.27 -7.27 -2.00
CA SER A 103 12.60 -6.78 -1.62
C SER A 103 13.04 -5.51 -2.37
N THR A 104 12.42 -5.22 -3.51
CA THR A 104 12.73 -4.06 -4.35
C THR A 104 11.74 -2.92 -4.12
N ILE A 105 10.47 -3.24 -3.89
CA ILE A 105 9.42 -2.23 -3.79
C ILE A 105 9.22 -1.73 -2.36
N ILE A 106 9.41 -2.58 -1.34
CA ILE A 106 9.25 -2.17 0.06
C ILE A 106 10.53 -1.42 0.49
N PRO A 107 10.41 -0.22 1.08
CA PRO A 107 11.58 0.50 1.56
C PRO A 107 12.31 -0.22 2.70
N ASN A 108 13.63 -0.37 2.58
CA ASN A 108 14.46 -1.02 3.62
C ASN A 108 14.32 -0.38 5.00
N TRP A 109 14.15 0.95 5.06
CA TRP A 109 13.96 1.67 6.32
C TRP A 109 12.69 1.21 7.05
N TYR A 110 11.65 0.81 6.31
CA TYR A 110 10.40 0.36 6.89
C TYR A 110 10.53 -1.05 7.47
N CYS A 111 11.23 -1.95 6.77
CA CYS A 111 11.56 -3.28 7.30
C CYS A 111 12.33 -3.17 8.63
N LYS A 112 13.36 -2.32 8.68
CA LYS A 112 14.14 -2.07 9.90
C LYS A 112 13.26 -1.50 11.03
N TYR A 113 12.40 -0.53 10.70
CA TYR A 113 11.46 0.05 11.67
C TYR A 113 10.56 -1.02 12.31
N LEU A 114 10.00 -1.93 11.50
CA LEU A 114 9.18 -3.03 12.01
C LEU A 114 9.95 -4.03 12.86
N GLU A 115 11.21 -4.33 12.50
CA GLU A 115 12.09 -5.17 13.32
C GLU A 115 12.37 -4.56 14.68
N ASP A 116 12.65 -3.25 14.73
CA ASP A 116 12.93 -2.55 15.97
C ASP A 116 11.68 -2.47 16.86
N LEU A 117 10.49 -2.28 16.29
CA LEU A 117 9.22 -2.39 17.05
C LEU A 117 9.00 -3.78 17.64
N LYS A 118 9.30 -4.85 16.89
CA LYS A 118 9.17 -6.23 17.39
C LYS A 118 10.09 -6.50 18.57
N LYS A 119 11.33 -5.98 18.53
CA LYS A 119 12.28 -6.10 19.65
C LYS A 119 11.77 -5.39 20.90
N LEU A 120 11.17 -4.20 20.75
CA LEU A 120 10.59 -3.45 21.86
C LEU A 120 9.42 -4.18 22.52
N ASN A 121 8.57 -4.86 21.73
CA ASN A 121 7.40 -5.59 22.24
C ASN A 121 7.72 -6.99 22.78
N SER A 122 8.98 -7.44 22.71
CA SER A 122 9.42 -8.75 23.19
C SER A 122 9.99 -8.72 24.62
N HIS A 123 9.84 -7.59 25.32
CA HIS A 123 10.22 -7.35 26.71
C HIS A 123 9.00 -6.96 27.54
#